data_AF-A0A765X985-F1
#
_entry.id   AF-A0A765X985-F1
#
_cell.length_a   1.000
_cell.length_b   1.000
_cell.length_c   1.000
_cell.angle_alpha   90.00
_cell.angle_beta   90.00
_cell.angle_gamma   90.00
#
_symmetry.space_group_name_H-M   'P 1'
#
loop_
_entity.id
_entity.type
_entity.pdbx_description
1 polymer ?
#
loop_
_entity_poly.entity_id
_entity_poly.type
_entity_poly.pdbx_seq_one_letter_code
_entity_poly.pdbx_strand_id
1 'polypeptide(L)'
;MRKDEIIDYIQKTFSEYPDYLKNGVVDEDNITYCHDTITLFSGKSWIELMASDLYHSEGAVMCLTKPAFSYYIAAYLKLFIEGYYEADALVDTILNMLTPPVRNGTPSTTWIAKNLDCFSCNKKAIISFTFQYLCNEYNDQNAEKALNIYWGQYLNESLLIKNVRNSKNKCKSQ
;
A
#
# COMPACT_ATOMS: atom_id res chain seq x y z
N MET A 1 0.04 16.21 -5.96
CA MET A 1 1.02 15.52 -6.82
C MET A 1 0.32 15.04 -8.08
N ARG A 2 1.00 15.06 -9.23
CA ARG A 2 0.49 14.51 -10.49
C ARG A 2 0.61 12.99 -10.51
N LYS A 3 -0.19 12.33 -11.36
CA LYS A 3 -0.18 10.87 -11.59
C LYS A 3 1.23 10.28 -11.66
N ASP A 4 2.05 10.77 -12.59
CA ASP A 4 3.40 10.24 -12.84
C ASP A 4 4.33 10.39 -11.62
N GLU A 5 4.17 11.47 -10.86
CA GLU A 5 4.94 11.71 -9.65
C GLU A 5 4.58 10.69 -8.57
N ILE A 6 3.29 10.37 -8.41
CA ILE A 6 2.85 9.37 -7.44
C ILE A 6 3.42 7.99 -7.81
N ILE A 7 3.36 7.60 -9.09
CA ILE A 7 3.93 6.31 -9.56
C ILE A 7 5.45 6.24 -9.33
N ASP A 8 6.19 7.30 -9.67
CA ASP A 8 7.64 7.37 -9.43
C ASP A 8 7.97 7.27 -7.93
N TYR A 9 7.18 7.91 -7.06
CA TYR A 9 7.35 7.78 -5.61
C TYR A 9 6.98 6.40 -5.07
N ILE A 10 5.96 5.72 -5.62
CA ILE A 10 5.68 4.32 -5.30
C ILE A 10 6.92 3.48 -5.65
N GLN A 11 7.46 3.62 -6.87
CA GLN A 11 8.65 2.87 -7.28
C GLN A 11 9.83 3.07 -6.34
N LYS A 12 10.13 4.33 -5.97
CA LYS A 12 11.22 4.66 -5.03
C LYS A 12 10.98 4.17 -3.60
N THR A 13 9.73 4.18 -3.14
CA THR A 13 9.40 3.83 -1.75
C THR A 13 9.41 2.32 -1.53
N PHE A 14 9.13 1.54 -2.57
CA PHE A 14 9.00 0.08 -2.52
C PHE A 14 10.04 -0.65 -3.38
N SER A 15 11.15 0.00 -3.73
CA SER A 15 12.15 -0.54 -4.69
C SER A 15 12.86 -1.79 -4.20
N GLU A 16 13.08 -1.94 -2.89
CA GLU A 16 13.83 -3.05 -2.33
C GLU A 16 12.90 -4.21 -1.95
N TYR A 17 13.19 -5.41 -2.46
CA TYR A 17 12.51 -6.63 -2.02
C TYR A 17 12.95 -6.96 -0.58
N PRO A 18 12.06 -6.94 0.40
CA PRO A 18 12.46 -7.09 1.79
C PRO A 18 12.86 -8.53 2.13
N ASP A 19 13.95 -8.68 2.88
CA ASP A 19 14.42 -10.01 3.32
C ASP A 19 13.38 -10.79 4.13
N TYR A 20 12.49 -10.11 4.87
CA TYR A 20 11.44 -10.78 5.64
C TYR A 20 10.43 -11.54 4.78
N LEU A 21 10.29 -11.21 3.49
CA LEU A 21 9.41 -11.94 2.58
C LEU A 21 9.99 -13.30 2.15
N LYS A 22 11.29 -13.53 2.36
CA LYS A 22 11.90 -14.85 2.15
C LYS A 22 11.34 -15.91 3.10
N ASN A 23 10.74 -15.49 4.22
CA ASN A 23 10.10 -16.36 5.20
C ASN A 23 8.64 -16.69 4.85
N GLY A 24 8.13 -16.19 3.72
CA GLY A 24 6.76 -16.42 3.28
C GLY A 24 5.90 -15.16 3.30
N VAL A 25 4.77 -15.24 2.61
CA VAL A 25 3.79 -14.14 2.44
C VAL A 25 2.51 -14.35 3.24
N VAL A 26 2.30 -15.55 3.78
CA VAL A 26 1.18 -15.95 4.65
C VAL A 26 1.73 -16.55 5.95
N ASP A 27 0.93 -16.56 7.01
CA ASP A 27 1.29 -17.25 8.25
C ASP A 27 1.32 -18.78 8.01
N GLU A 28 2.24 -19.50 8.67
CA GLU A 28 2.42 -20.95 8.49
C GLU A 28 1.12 -21.74 8.70
N ASP A 29 0.34 -21.35 9.72
CA ASP A 29 -0.95 -21.97 10.05
C ASP A 29 -2.02 -21.80 8.95
N ASN A 30 -1.83 -20.84 8.03
CA ASN A 30 -2.78 -20.49 6.98
C ASN A 30 -2.36 -21.00 5.59
N ILE A 31 -1.20 -21.65 5.45
CA ILE A 31 -0.65 -22.10 4.15
C ILE A 31 -1.66 -22.96 3.38
N THR A 32 -2.34 -23.89 4.05
CA THR A 32 -3.30 -24.82 3.43
C THR A 32 -4.58 -24.16 2.91
N TYR A 33 -4.87 -22.93 3.35
CA TYR A 33 -6.10 -22.22 3.00
C TYR A 33 -5.85 -21.00 2.10
N CYS A 34 -4.59 -20.58 1.94
CA CYS A 34 -4.22 -19.37 1.19
C CYS A 34 -3.37 -19.69 -0.06
N HIS A 35 -3.67 -20.78 -0.77
CA HIS A 35 -2.94 -21.21 -1.97
C HIS A 35 -2.86 -20.13 -3.07
N ASP A 36 -3.96 -19.41 -3.31
CA ASP A 36 -4.00 -18.34 -4.32
C ASP A 36 -3.06 -17.19 -3.96
N THR A 37 -2.97 -16.87 -2.66
CA THR A 37 -2.04 -15.85 -2.13
C THR A 37 -0.60 -16.25 -2.37
N ILE A 38 -0.26 -17.49 -2.02
CA ILE A 38 1.10 -18.01 -2.20
C ILE A 38 1.48 -17.97 -3.68
N THR A 39 0.58 -18.45 -4.55
CA THR A 39 0.80 -18.50 -6.01
C THR A 39 0.94 -17.10 -6.62
N LEU A 40 0.15 -16.15 -6.13
CA LEU A 40 0.16 -14.78 -6.64
C LEU A 40 1.43 -14.04 -6.22
N PHE A 41 1.83 -14.10 -4.94
CA PHE A 41 2.85 -13.21 -4.39
C PHE A 41 4.23 -13.85 -4.17
N SER A 42 4.31 -15.13 -3.79
CA SER A 42 5.56 -15.70 -3.26
C SER A 42 6.69 -15.66 -4.27
N GLY A 43 7.84 -15.14 -3.85
CA GLY A 43 9.03 -15.02 -4.70
C GLY A 43 8.95 -13.94 -5.78
N LYS A 44 7.84 -13.20 -5.89
CA LYS A 44 7.68 -12.11 -6.88
C LYS A 44 7.83 -10.75 -6.24
N SER A 45 8.52 -9.84 -6.89
CA SER A 45 8.47 -8.41 -6.61
C SER A 45 7.08 -7.86 -6.94
N TRP A 46 6.65 -6.80 -6.24
CA TRP A 46 5.36 -6.15 -6.53
C TRP A 46 5.28 -5.61 -7.96
N ILE A 47 6.42 -5.28 -8.59
CA ILE A 47 6.46 -4.76 -9.96
C ILE A 47 6.23 -5.86 -11.01
N GLU A 48 6.45 -7.13 -10.64
CA GLU A 48 6.23 -8.29 -11.51
C GLU A 48 4.76 -8.73 -11.52
N LEU A 49 3.93 -8.15 -10.64
CA LEU A 49 2.50 -8.45 -10.58
C LEU A 49 1.78 -7.74 -11.71
N MET A 50 1.16 -8.52 -12.59
CA MET A 50 0.36 -8.00 -13.69
C MET A 50 -0.99 -7.51 -13.18
N ALA A 51 -1.52 -6.44 -13.78
CA ALA A 51 -2.85 -5.93 -13.42
C ALA A 51 -3.95 -7.01 -13.54
N SER A 52 -3.86 -7.87 -14.57
CA SER A 52 -4.76 -9.01 -14.77
C SER A 52 -4.80 -9.98 -13.60
N ASP A 53 -3.69 -10.15 -12.89
CA ASP A 53 -3.58 -11.08 -11.77
C ASP A 53 -4.14 -10.47 -10.48
N LEU A 54 -4.33 -9.14 -10.45
CA LEU A 54 -4.76 -8.40 -9.28
C LEU A 54 -6.26 -8.09 -9.27
N TYR A 55 -6.92 -7.95 -10.42
CA TYR A 55 -8.33 -7.50 -10.49
C TYR A 55 -9.33 -8.33 -9.67
N HIS A 56 -9.00 -9.59 -9.34
CA HIS A 56 -9.86 -10.48 -8.55
C HIS A 56 -9.09 -11.13 -7.38
N SER A 57 -8.18 -10.36 -6.78
CA SER A 57 -7.30 -10.84 -5.71
C SER A 57 -7.73 -10.43 -4.30
N GLU A 58 -9.00 -10.09 -4.06
CA GLU A 58 -9.54 -9.68 -2.75
C GLU A 58 -9.32 -10.76 -1.69
N GLY A 59 -9.64 -12.02 -2.02
CA GLY A 59 -9.38 -13.15 -1.12
C GLY A 59 -7.89 -13.34 -0.85
N ALA A 60 -7.06 -13.19 -1.88
CA ALA A 60 -5.62 -13.38 -1.78
C ALA A 60 -4.95 -12.29 -0.94
N VAL A 61 -5.33 -11.02 -1.11
CA VAL A 61 -4.72 -9.91 -0.36
C VAL A 61 -5.08 -9.96 1.12
N MET A 62 -6.27 -10.46 1.47
CA MET A 62 -6.70 -10.61 2.87
C MET A 62 -5.91 -11.68 3.63
N CYS A 63 -5.34 -12.66 2.91
CA CYS A 63 -4.51 -13.73 3.47
C CYS A 63 -3.05 -13.30 3.73
N LEU A 64 -2.61 -12.14 3.22
CA LEU A 64 -1.24 -11.68 3.42
C LEU A 64 -0.95 -11.37 4.89
N THR A 65 0.25 -11.74 5.34
CA THR A 65 0.77 -11.23 6.61
C THR A 65 0.89 -9.70 6.54
N LYS A 66 0.83 -9.02 7.69
CA LYS A 66 0.96 -7.55 7.72
C LYS A 66 2.28 -7.03 7.13
N PRO A 67 3.44 -7.67 7.36
CA PRO A 67 4.68 -7.30 6.67
C PRO A 67 4.55 -7.47 5.15
N ALA A 68 3.96 -8.57 4.66
CA ALA A 68 3.83 -8.81 3.23
C ALA A 68 2.86 -7.84 2.56
N PHE A 69 1.71 -7.58 3.18
CA PHE A 69 0.79 -6.54 2.75
C PHE A 69 1.46 -5.18 2.68
N SER A 70 2.33 -4.86 3.65
CA SER A 70 3.08 -3.60 3.65
C SER A 70 4.01 -3.43 2.44
N TYR A 71 4.40 -4.50 1.76
CA TYR A 71 5.20 -4.47 0.55
C TYR A 71 4.31 -4.47 -0.70
N TYR A 72 3.40 -5.44 -0.81
CA TYR A 72 2.57 -5.62 -1.99
C TYR A 72 1.49 -4.57 -2.19
N ILE A 73 1.19 -3.75 -1.18
CA ILE A 73 0.28 -2.61 -1.35
C ILE A 73 0.69 -1.71 -2.53
N ALA A 74 1.98 -1.63 -2.84
CA ALA A 74 2.51 -0.84 -3.96
C ALA A 74 1.87 -1.23 -5.31
N ALA A 75 1.65 -2.52 -5.55
CA ALA A 75 1.03 -2.99 -6.78
C ALA A 75 -0.41 -2.51 -6.89
N TYR A 76 -1.17 -2.54 -5.79
CA TYR A 76 -2.54 -2.04 -5.75
C TYR A 76 -2.62 -0.52 -5.88
N LEU A 77 -1.72 0.23 -5.23
CA LEU A 77 -1.69 1.69 -5.38
C LEU A 77 -1.42 2.08 -6.84
N LYS A 78 -0.48 1.40 -7.51
CA LYS A 78 -0.23 1.60 -8.95
C LYS A 78 -1.45 1.22 -9.78
N LEU A 79 -2.09 0.08 -9.48
CA LEU A 79 -3.30 -0.37 -10.16
C LEU A 79 -4.43 0.66 -10.05
N PHE A 80 -4.67 1.23 -8.87
CA PHE A 80 -5.74 2.22 -8.68
C PHE A 80 -5.49 3.52 -9.44
N ILE A 81 -4.23 3.85 -9.70
CA ILE A 81 -3.86 5.03 -10.47
C ILE A 81 -3.97 4.78 -11.99
N GLU A 82 -3.74 3.55 -12.43
CA GLU A 82 -3.64 3.18 -13.84
C GLU A 82 -4.92 2.54 -14.42
N GLY A 83 -5.68 1.82 -13.61
CA GLY A 83 -6.86 1.03 -13.99
C GLY A 83 -7.92 1.01 -12.89
N TYR A 84 -8.31 2.20 -12.41
CA TYR A 84 -9.28 2.37 -11.32
C TYR A 84 -10.62 1.65 -11.59
N TYR A 85 -11.19 1.86 -12.77
CA TYR A 85 -12.50 1.30 -13.11
C TYR A 85 -12.46 -0.22 -13.29
N GLU A 86 -11.33 -0.74 -13.79
CA GLU A 86 -11.10 -2.17 -13.95
C GLU A 86 -10.86 -2.86 -12.60
N ALA A 87 -10.30 -2.15 -11.61
CA ALA A 87 -10.13 -2.66 -10.26
C ALA A 87 -11.44 -2.77 -9.48
N ASP A 88 -12.45 -1.94 -9.79
CA ASP A 88 -13.82 -2.04 -9.24
C ASP A 88 -13.83 -2.28 -7.70
N ALA A 89 -14.47 -3.36 -7.24
CA ALA A 89 -14.63 -3.69 -5.82
C ALA A 89 -13.31 -3.93 -5.07
N LEU A 90 -12.20 -4.17 -5.77
CA LEU A 90 -10.88 -4.29 -5.16
C LEU A 90 -10.42 -2.97 -4.54
N VAL A 91 -10.76 -1.84 -5.15
CA VAL A 91 -10.43 -0.50 -4.62
C VAL A 91 -11.01 -0.36 -3.22
N ASP A 92 -12.31 -0.62 -3.09
CA ASP A 92 -13.03 -0.56 -1.83
C ASP A 92 -12.49 -1.54 -0.80
N THR A 93 -12.14 -2.76 -1.23
CA THR A 93 -11.56 -3.78 -0.36
C THR A 93 -10.26 -3.29 0.28
N ILE A 94 -9.33 -2.76 -0.51
CA ILE A 94 -8.05 -2.27 -0.02
C ILE A 94 -8.22 -1.00 0.81
N LEU A 95 -9.08 -0.06 0.40
CA LEU A 95 -9.40 1.12 1.18
C LEU A 95 -9.94 0.75 2.57
N ASN A 96 -10.84 -0.23 2.64
CA ASN A 96 -11.37 -0.73 3.90
C ASN A 96 -10.30 -1.42 4.75
N MET A 97 -9.39 -2.20 4.14
CA MET A 97 -8.25 -2.79 4.85
C MET A 97 -7.28 -1.77 5.42
N LEU A 98 -7.22 -0.56 4.85
CA LEU A 98 -6.36 0.54 5.28
C LEU A 98 -7.08 1.56 6.18
N THR A 99 -8.40 1.48 6.34
CA THR A 99 -9.19 2.46 7.09
C THR A 99 -9.50 1.97 8.49
N PRO A 100 -9.01 2.65 9.56
CA PRO A 100 -9.32 2.24 10.92
C PRO A 100 -10.82 2.29 11.22
N PRO A 101 -11.36 1.33 11.98
CA PRO A 101 -12.72 1.43 12.50
C PRO A 101 -12.81 2.61 13.48
N VAL A 102 -13.95 3.30 13.44
CA VAL A 102 -14.21 4.50 14.24
C VAL A 102 -15.25 4.18 15.31
N ARG A 103 -15.00 4.63 16.54
CA ARG A 103 -15.96 4.59 17.65
C ARG A 103 -16.11 6.01 18.21
N ASN A 104 -17.34 6.54 18.19
CA ASN A 104 -17.64 7.91 18.63
C ASN A 104 -16.75 8.98 17.96
N GLY A 105 -16.58 8.89 16.65
CA GLY A 105 -15.74 9.82 15.88
C GLY A 105 -14.23 9.64 16.08
N THR A 106 -13.78 8.70 16.92
CA THR A 106 -12.36 8.45 17.18
C THR A 106 -11.88 7.15 16.54
N PRO A 107 -10.80 7.16 15.74
CA PRO A 107 -10.17 5.96 15.19
C PRO A 107 -9.61 5.04 16.29
N SER A 108 -9.75 3.72 16.12
CA SER A 108 -9.19 2.75 17.07
C SER A 108 -7.66 2.73 17.03
N THR A 109 -7.02 3.19 18.10
CA THR A 109 -5.56 3.21 18.26
C THR A 109 -4.95 1.80 18.28
N THR A 110 -5.64 0.83 18.90
CA THR A 110 -5.21 -0.58 18.93
C THR A 110 -5.26 -1.22 17.55
N TRP A 111 -6.30 -0.91 16.76
CA TRP A 111 -6.37 -1.37 15.39
C TRP A 111 -5.27 -0.74 14.53
N ILE A 112 -5.01 0.56 14.69
CA ILE A 112 -3.94 1.26 13.98
C ILE A 112 -2.59 0.60 14.28
N ALA A 113 -2.26 0.40 15.57
CA ALA A 113 -0.99 -0.21 15.94
C ALA A 113 -0.84 -1.62 15.36
N LYS A 114 -1.91 -2.42 15.37
CA LYS A 114 -1.89 -3.79 14.84
C LYS A 114 -1.76 -3.86 13.32
N ASN A 115 -2.38 -2.94 12.58
CA ASN A 115 -2.54 -3.07 11.13
C ASN A 115 -1.68 -2.10 10.32
N LEU A 116 -1.31 -0.96 10.88
CA LEU A 116 -0.69 0.14 10.13
C LEU A 116 0.75 0.48 10.59
N ASP A 117 1.24 -0.10 11.69
CA ASP A 117 2.63 0.14 12.15
C ASP A 117 3.69 -0.53 11.27
N CYS A 118 3.29 -1.51 10.44
CA CYS A 118 4.18 -2.09 9.42
C CYS A 118 4.52 -1.11 8.28
N PHE A 119 3.81 0.02 8.17
CA PHE A 119 4.10 1.06 7.18
C PHE A 119 5.07 2.09 7.76
N SER A 120 6.21 2.30 7.08
CA SER A 120 7.10 3.43 7.36
C SER A 120 6.40 4.76 7.04
N CYS A 121 6.91 5.87 7.57
CA CYS A 121 6.36 7.21 7.31
C CYS A 121 6.22 7.51 5.80
N ASN A 122 7.17 7.07 4.98
CA ASN A 122 7.14 7.32 3.54
C ASN A 122 6.08 6.47 2.84
N LYS A 123 5.90 5.21 3.27
CA LYS A 123 4.79 4.37 2.81
C LYS A 123 3.44 5.00 3.19
N LYS A 124 3.32 5.54 4.41
CA LYS A 124 2.10 6.22 4.84
C LYS A 124 1.81 7.47 4.01
N ALA A 125 2.83 8.28 3.75
CA ALA A 125 2.70 9.47 2.92
C ALA A 125 2.23 9.11 1.49
N ILE A 126 2.85 8.12 0.83
CA ILE A 126 2.47 7.77 -0.55
C ILE A 126 1.09 7.10 -0.64
N ILE A 127 0.67 6.35 0.37
CA ILE A 127 -0.72 5.88 0.50
C ILE A 127 -1.67 7.08 0.54
N SER A 128 -1.41 8.06 1.39
CA SER A 128 -2.24 9.26 1.50
C SER A 128 -2.30 10.07 0.20
N PHE A 129 -1.17 10.27 -0.49
CA PHE A 129 -1.18 10.94 -1.79
C PHE A 129 -1.93 10.15 -2.86
N THR A 130 -1.88 8.82 -2.81
CA THR A 130 -2.70 7.98 -3.69
C THR A 130 -4.19 8.18 -3.39
N PHE A 131 -4.59 8.18 -2.12
CA PHE A 131 -6.01 8.42 -1.76
C PHE A 131 -6.47 9.81 -2.17
N GLN A 132 -5.63 10.84 -2.00
CA GLN A 132 -5.95 12.18 -2.49
C GLN A 132 -6.13 12.22 -4.00
N TYR A 133 -5.32 11.47 -4.76
CA TYR A 133 -5.50 11.33 -6.20
C TYR A 133 -6.84 10.67 -6.55
N LEU A 134 -7.23 9.59 -5.85
CA LEU A 134 -8.52 8.95 -6.07
C LEU A 134 -9.71 9.89 -5.80
N CYS A 135 -9.64 10.70 -4.75
CA CYS A 135 -10.64 11.72 -4.48
C CYS A 135 -10.74 12.73 -5.63
N ASN A 136 -9.61 13.26 -6.08
CA ASN A 136 -9.58 14.34 -7.06
C ASN A 136 -9.98 13.90 -8.48
N GLU A 137 -9.52 12.71 -8.90
CA GLU A 137 -9.74 12.24 -10.27
C GLU A 137 -11.03 11.44 -10.42
N TYR A 138 -11.43 10.68 -9.39
CA TYR A 138 -12.57 9.75 -9.48
C TYR A 138 -13.73 10.11 -8.54
N ASN A 139 -13.60 11.14 -7.70
CA ASN A 139 -14.57 11.47 -6.65
C ASN A 139 -14.85 10.28 -5.71
N ASP A 140 -13.81 9.50 -5.39
CA ASP A 140 -13.92 8.32 -4.52
C ASP A 140 -14.22 8.74 -3.06
N GLN A 141 -15.44 8.42 -2.61
CA GLN A 141 -15.92 8.75 -1.27
C GLN A 141 -15.27 7.90 -0.17
N ASN A 142 -14.84 6.68 -0.49
CA ASN A 142 -14.16 5.80 0.47
C ASN A 142 -12.73 6.28 0.72
N ALA A 143 -12.04 6.76 -0.32
CA ALA A 143 -10.75 7.41 -0.20
C ALA A 143 -10.86 8.72 0.61
N GLU A 144 -11.88 9.54 0.35
CA GLU A 144 -12.13 10.77 1.12
C GLU A 144 -12.36 10.46 2.60
N LYS A 145 -13.19 9.47 2.89
CA LYS A 145 -13.44 8.99 4.25
C LYS A 145 -12.15 8.49 4.92
N ALA A 146 -11.33 7.71 4.22
CA ALA A 146 -10.05 7.20 4.74
C ALA A 146 -9.09 8.34 5.10
N LEU A 147 -9.01 9.38 4.25
CA LEU A 147 -8.23 10.59 4.51
C LEU A 147 -8.73 11.32 5.77
N ASN A 148 -10.04 11.51 5.89
CA ASN A 148 -10.63 12.22 7.03
C ASN A 148 -10.47 11.44 8.36
N ILE A 149 -10.45 10.11 8.31
CA ILE A 149 -10.31 9.26 9.51
C ILE A 149 -8.86 9.20 10.00
N TYR A 150 -7.89 9.00 9.11
CA TYR A 150 -6.50 8.72 9.52
C TYR A 150 -5.45 9.24 8.54
N TRP A 151 -5.66 9.09 7.23
CA TRP A 151 -4.58 9.25 6.26
C TRP A 151 -4.22 10.71 5.94
N GLY A 152 -5.14 11.65 6.14
CA GLY A 152 -4.94 13.06 5.82
C GLY A 152 -3.77 13.71 6.55
N GLN A 153 -3.41 13.22 7.75
CA GLN A 153 -2.27 13.72 8.51
C GLN A 153 -0.90 13.50 7.83
N TYR A 154 -0.83 12.58 6.85
CA TYR A 154 0.40 12.28 6.10
C TYR A 154 0.46 13.00 4.74
N LEU A 155 -0.50 13.87 4.41
CA LEU A 155 -0.47 14.75 3.24
C LEU A 155 0.49 15.92 3.44
N ASN A 156 1.77 15.60 3.63
CA ASN A 156 2.83 16.58 3.76
C ASN A 156 4.02 16.15 2.92
N GLU A 157 4.27 16.87 1.83
CA GLU A 157 5.34 16.56 0.88
C GLU A 157 6.74 16.55 1.54
N SER A 158 6.94 17.27 2.64
CA SER A 158 8.20 17.22 3.40
C SER A 158 8.50 15.84 3.99
N LEU A 159 7.50 14.98 4.15
CA LEU A 159 7.66 13.58 4.55
C LEU A 159 8.25 12.72 3.43
N LEU A 160 8.02 13.07 2.15
CA LEU A 160 8.54 12.33 0.99
C LEU A 160 10.03 12.61 0.74
N ILE A 161 10.50 13.81 1.09
CA ILE A 161 11.82 14.34 0.70
C ILE A 161 12.98 13.73 1.50
N LYS A 162 12.73 13.12 2.67
CA LYS A 162 13.81 12.59 3.53
C LYS A 162 14.60 11.43 2.90
N ASN A 163 14.07 10.77 1.86
CA ASN A 163 14.79 9.71 1.14
C ASN A 163 15.67 10.19 -0.03
N VAL A 164 15.48 11.41 -0.54
CA VAL A 164 16.27 11.91 -1.70
C VAL A 164 17.67 12.39 -1.25
N ARG A 165 17.83 12.82 0.01
CA ARG A 165 19.13 13.28 0.52
C ARG A 165 20.08 12.14 0.93
N ASN A 166 19.57 10.96 1.24
CA ASN A 166 20.42 9.83 1.63
C ASN A 166 20.98 9.02 0.45
N SER A 167 20.34 9.07 -0.73
CA SER A 167 20.87 8.40 -1.93
C SER A 167 21.95 9.21 -2.67
N LYS A 168 21.96 10.54 -2.53
CA LYS A 168 23.00 11.40 -3.16
C LYS A 168 24.32 11.48 -2.39
N ASN A 169 24.37 11.06 -1.13
CA ASN A 169 25.58 11.15 -0.30
C ASN A 169 26.41 9.84 -0.23
N LYS A 170 26.01 8.76 -0.92
CA LYS A 170 26.80 7.51 -0.99
C LYS A 170 27.65 7.35 -2.26
N CYS A 171 27.59 8.28 -3.21
CA CYS A 171 28.44 8.27 -4.42
C CYS A 171 29.54 9.34 -4.44
N LYS A 172 29.96 9.84 -3.27
CA LYS A 172 31.16 10.69 -3.15
C LYS A 172 31.96 10.33 -1.89
N SER A 173 32.60 9.16 -1.94
CA SER A 173 33.81 8.90 -1.20
C SER A 173 34.79 8.28 -2.19
N GLN A 174 35.73 9.10 -2.63
CA GLN A 174 36.95 8.67 -3.33
C GLN A 174 37.82 7.83 -2.41
#